data_AF-A0A1S9T876-F1
#
_entry.id   AF-A0A1S9T876-F1
#
_cell.length_a   1.000
_cell.length_b   1.000
_cell.length_c   1.000
_cell.angle_alpha   90.00
_cell.angle_beta   90.00
_cell.angle_gamma   90.00
#
_symmetry.space_group_name_H-M   'P 1'
#
loop_
_entity.id
_entity.type
_entity.pdbx_description
1 polymer ?
#
loop_
_entity_poly.entity_id
_entity_poly.type
_entity_poly.pdbx_seq_one_letter_code
_entity_poly.pdbx_strand_id
1 'polypeptide(L)'
;MYIFIGLSLLLILLIFLFAKKFTPNSFMMTSFKGNSFKTFSVGILITATLSLSYGMYHAATYQPRYLDIKLQNQNFTVFGNVGEFGYFSEELLKKDAEVELYFVSWETIQLNNPEIIVDYPSGKQETWKPNITLIPTNKLKEKHSIKELYRLSPYSFEESGKITLTIKENKTSHKKIAINVK
;
A
#
# COMPACT_ATOMS: atom_id res chain seq x y z
N MET A 1 -14.45 -5.78 -1.24
CA MET A 1 -15.37 -6.89 -0.88
C MET A 1 -16.13 -6.61 0.42
N TYR A 2 -15.46 -6.45 1.57
CA TYR A 2 -16.12 -6.26 2.88
C TYR A 2 -17.05 -5.03 2.97
N ILE A 3 -16.67 -3.90 2.36
CA ILE A 3 -17.53 -2.70 2.29
C ILE A 3 -18.86 -3.03 1.60
N PHE A 4 -18.81 -3.75 0.46
CA PHE A 4 -19.99 -4.14 -0.30
C PHE A 4 -20.90 -5.11 0.49
N ILE A 5 -20.29 -6.06 1.21
CA ILE A 5 -21.04 -6.97 2.11
C ILE A 5 -21.77 -6.17 3.19
N GLY A 6 -21.07 -5.23 3.84
CA GLY A 6 -21.66 -4.36 4.86
C GLY A 6 -22.83 -3.52 4.34
N LEU A 7 -22.67 -2.88 3.18
CA LEU A 7 -23.75 -2.12 2.53
C LEU A 7 -24.94 -3.00 2.15
N SER A 8 -24.70 -4.21 1.65
CA SER A 8 -25.76 -5.16 1.30
C SER A 8 -26.56 -5.59 2.54
N LEU A 9 -25.87 -5.83 3.66
CA LEU A 9 -26.51 -6.16 4.93
C LEU A 9 -27.37 -5.00 5.46
N LEU A 10 -26.89 -3.76 5.35
CA LEU A 10 -27.69 -2.58 5.70
C LEU A 10 -28.92 -2.42 4.81
N LEU A 11 -28.79 -2.70 3.51
CA LEU A 11 -29.92 -2.68 2.58
C LEU A 11 -30.97 -3.74 2.95
N ILE A 12 -30.55 -4.96 3.27
CA ILE A 12 -31.43 -6.02 3.75
C ILE A 12 -32.14 -5.58 5.03
N LEU A 13 -31.40 -5.03 6.01
CA LEU A 13 -31.99 -4.53 7.25
C LEU A 13 -33.05 -3.46 6.98
N LEU A 14 -32.74 -2.54 6.06
CA LEU A 14 -33.66 -1.48 5.64
C LEU A 14 -34.97 -2.08 5.10
N ILE A 15 -34.90 -3.05 4.20
CA ILE A 15 -36.08 -3.75 3.65
C ILE A 15 -36.95 -4.32 4.77
N PHE A 16 -36.35 -5.00 5.75
CA PHE A 16 -37.07 -5.56 6.90
C PHE A 16 -37.69 -4.48 7.80
N LEU A 17 -37.01 -3.35 8.00
CA LEU A 17 -37.56 -2.21 8.75
C LEU A 17 -38.76 -1.57 8.02
N PHE A 18 -38.68 -1.43 6.70
CA PHE A 18 -39.80 -0.98 5.87
C PHE A 18 -40.98 -1.96 5.93
N ALA A 19 -40.72 -3.27 5.77
CA ALA A 19 -41.74 -4.30 5.86
C ALA A 19 -42.45 -4.27 7.23
N LYS A 20 -41.70 -4.10 8.32
CA LYS A 20 -42.27 -3.94 9.66
C LYS A 20 -43.17 -2.70 9.78
N LYS A 21 -42.80 -1.58 9.17
CA LYS A 21 -43.55 -0.31 9.25
C LYS A 21 -44.81 -0.31 8.39
N PHE A 22 -44.73 -0.80 7.15
CA PHE A 22 -45.78 -0.65 6.15
C PHE A 22 -46.63 -1.90 5.94
N THR A 23 -46.07 -3.09 6.18
CA THR A 23 -46.75 -4.39 5.95
C THR A 23 -46.45 -5.38 7.09
N PRO A 24 -46.83 -5.08 8.34
CA PRO A 24 -46.46 -5.88 9.51
C PRO A 24 -47.05 -7.30 9.48
N ASN A 25 -48.16 -7.50 8.76
CA ASN A 25 -48.83 -8.80 8.61
C ASN A 25 -48.36 -9.58 7.36
N SER A 26 -47.31 -9.12 6.67
CA SER A 26 -46.73 -9.85 5.54
C SER A 26 -46.16 -11.20 5.98
N PHE A 27 -46.17 -12.19 5.08
CA PHE A 27 -45.56 -13.51 5.33
C PHE A 27 -44.12 -13.41 5.87
N MET A 28 -43.35 -12.48 5.30
CA MET A 28 -41.99 -12.17 5.73
C MET A 28 -41.93 -11.74 7.20
N MET A 29 -42.82 -10.86 7.65
CA MET A 29 -42.82 -10.37 9.03
C MET A 29 -43.44 -11.35 10.03
N THR A 30 -44.49 -12.09 9.63
CA THR A 30 -45.14 -13.10 10.48
C THR A 30 -44.24 -14.30 10.81
N SER A 31 -43.16 -14.49 10.05
CA SER A 31 -42.14 -15.51 10.34
C SER A 31 -41.35 -15.23 11.62
N PHE A 32 -41.25 -13.95 12.04
CA PHE A 32 -40.57 -13.56 13.27
C PHE A 32 -41.51 -13.66 14.47
N LYS A 33 -41.21 -14.57 15.41
CA LYS A 33 -41.94 -14.74 16.67
C LYS A 33 -41.22 -14.06 17.84
N GLY A 34 -41.97 -13.42 18.73
CA GLY A 34 -41.43 -12.78 19.94
C GLY A 34 -40.31 -11.78 19.63
N ASN A 35 -39.16 -11.92 20.31
CA ASN A 35 -38.04 -10.99 20.17
C ASN A 35 -37.10 -11.32 18.98
N SER A 36 -37.40 -12.34 18.17
CA SER A 36 -36.51 -12.81 17.09
C SER A 36 -36.18 -11.74 16.04
N PHE A 37 -37.14 -10.88 15.68
CA PHE A 37 -36.89 -9.77 14.75
C PHE A 37 -35.86 -8.78 15.32
N LYS A 38 -35.94 -8.49 16.62
CA LYS A 38 -34.98 -7.61 17.29
C LYS A 38 -33.59 -8.23 17.29
N THR A 39 -33.48 -9.51 17.64
CA THR A 39 -32.21 -10.25 17.62
C THR A 39 -31.61 -10.29 16.21
N PHE A 40 -32.42 -10.60 15.20
CA PHE A 40 -32.01 -10.58 13.80
C PHE A 40 -31.50 -9.19 13.36
N SER A 41 -32.26 -8.13 13.67
CA SER A 41 -31.90 -6.76 13.32
C SER A 41 -30.58 -6.33 13.97
N VAL A 42 -30.40 -6.65 15.26
CA VAL A 42 -29.16 -6.36 16.00
C VAL A 42 -28.00 -7.17 15.44
N GLY A 43 -28.19 -8.45 15.13
CA GLY A 43 -27.18 -9.30 14.52
C GLY A 43 -26.69 -8.76 13.18
N ILE A 44 -27.61 -8.42 12.28
CA ILE A 44 -27.27 -7.80 10.99
C ILE A 44 -26.51 -6.49 11.20
N LEU A 45 -26.96 -5.64 12.13
CA LEU A 45 -26.32 -4.36 12.39
C LEU A 45 -24.88 -4.54 12.86
N ILE A 46 -24.62 -5.48 13.79
CA ILE A 46 -23.28 -5.80 14.28
C ILE A 46 -22.41 -6.31 13.12
N THR A 47 -22.89 -7.28 12.34
CA THR A 47 -22.11 -7.85 11.23
C THR A 47 -21.83 -6.81 10.14
N ALA A 48 -22.81 -5.95 9.82
CA ALA A 48 -22.65 -4.87 8.86
C ALA A 48 -21.60 -3.86 9.35
N THR A 49 -21.67 -3.47 10.62
CA THR A 49 -20.71 -2.55 11.25
C THR A 49 -19.30 -3.13 11.21
N LEU A 50 -19.11 -4.38 11.64
CA LEU A 50 -17.80 -5.05 11.60
C LEU A 50 -17.25 -5.16 10.17
N SER A 51 -18.12 -5.50 9.20
CA SER A 51 -17.71 -5.61 7.79
C SER A 51 -17.31 -4.27 7.19
N LEU A 52 -18.05 -3.20 7.50
CA LEU A 52 -17.72 -1.85 7.06
C LEU A 52 -16.44 -1.34 7.73
N SER A 53 -16.33 -1.46 9.05
CA SER A 53 -15.15 -1.04 9.80
C SER A 53 -13.89 -1.74 9.30
N TYR A 54 -13.94 -3.06 9.14
CA TYR A 54 -12.82 -3.82 8.59
C TYR A 54 -12.54 -3.44 7.13
N GLY A 55 -13.58 -3.30 6.31
CA GLY A 55 -13.44 -2.91 4.91
C GLY A 55 -12.80 -1.53 4.73
N MET A 56 -13.20 -0.55 5.55
CA MET A 56 -12.62 0.79 5.56
C MET A 56 -11.19 0.78 6.08
N TYR A 57 -10.93 0.07 7.18
CA TYR A 57 -9.58 -0.10 7.71
C TYR A 57 -8.65 -0.70 6.67
N HIS A 58 -9.06 -1.80 6.02
CA HIS A 58 -8.29 -2.43 4.97
C HIS A 58 -8.12 -1.50 3.76
N ALA A 59 -9.15 -0.76 3.34
CA ALA A 59 -9.01 0.19 2.23
C ALA A 59 -8.03 1.34 2.55
N ALA A 60 -8.00 1.79 3.81
CA ALA A 60 -7.12 2.87 4.24
C ALA A 60 -5.67 2.40 4.48
N THR A 61 -5.46 1.16 4.88
CA THR A 61 -4.15 0.62 5.28
C THR A 61 -3.53 -0.33 4.27
N TYR A 62 -4.29 -0.82 3.29
CA TYR A 62 -3.77 -1.71 2.28
C TYR A 62 -2.88 -0.94 1.31
N GLN A 63 -1.60 -1.25 1.36
CA GLN A 63 -0.62 -0.78 0.43
C GLN A 63 -0.16 -1.96 -0.44
N PRO A 64 -0.29 -1.86 -1.78
CA PRO A 64 0.24 -2.88 -2.67
C PRO A 64 1.73 -3.08 -2.42
N ARG A 65 2.21 -4.33 -2.44
CA ARG A 65 3.66 -4.62 -2.31
C ARG A 65 4.44 -4.29 -3.57
N TYR A 66 3.74 -4.14 -4.69
CA TYR A 66 4.33 -3.83 -5.98
C TYR A 66 3.34 -3.07 -6.88
N LEU A 67 3.89 -2.33 -7.85
CA LEU A 67 3.13 -1.61 -8.88
C LEU A 67 3.88 -1.64 -10.20
N ASP A 68 3.21 -2.06 -11.27
CA ASP A 68 3.77 -1.98 -12.62
C ASP A 68 3.61 -0.57 -13.19
N ILE A 69 4.71 0.00 -13.66
CA ILE A 69 4.80 1.32 -14.26
C ILE A 69 5.41 1.24 -15.65
N LYS A 70 5.18 2.28 -16.45
CA LYS A 70 5.81 2.44 -17.76
C LYS A 70 6.64 3.73 -17.78
N LEU A 71 7.96 3.58 -17.89
CA LEU A 71 8.92 4.69 -17.95
C LEU A 71 9.71 4.59 -19.25
N GLN A 72 9.82 5.68 -20.01
CA GLN A 72 10.53 5.72 -21.31
C GLN A 72 10.15 4.58 -22.27
N ASN A 73 8.87 4.22 -22.29
CA ASN A 73 8.30 3.14 -23.11
C ASN A 73 8.68 1.70 -22.69
N GLN A 74 9.42 1.53 -21.58
CA GLN A 74 9.74 0.25 -20.96
C GLN A 74 8.87 0.02 -19.71
N ASN A 75 8.59 -1.25 -19.40
CA ASN A 75 7.78 -1.63 -18.25
C ASN A 75 8.69 -2.01 -17.07
N PHE A 76 8.35 -1.52 -15.89
CA PHE A 76 9.08 -1.80 -14.65
C PHE A 76 8.09 -2.16 -13.54
N THR A 77 8.54 -2.97 -12.59
CA THR A 77 7.78 -3.27 -11.37
C THR A 77 8.43 -2.55 -10.20
N VAL A 78 7.72 -1.58 -9.63
CA VAL A 78 8.11 -0.90 -8.39
C VAL A 78 7.78 -1.80 -7.22
N PHE A 79 8.75 -2.04 -6.35
CA PHE A 79 8.59 -2.79 -5.11
C PHE A 79 8.62 -1.87 -3.90
N GLY A 80 8.06 -2.32 -2.78
CA GLY A 80 8.10 -1.60 -1.50
C GLY A 80 6.71 -1.18 -1.06
N ASN A 81 6.63 -0.01 -0.44
CA ASN A 81 5.38 0.50 0.08
C ASN A 81 4.69 1.40 -0.96
N VAL A 82 3.91 0.78 -1.87
CA VAL A 82 3.20 1.52 -2.92
C VAL A 82 2.17 2.46 -2.28
N GLY A 83 2.26 3.75 -2.61
CA GLY A 83 1.49 4.81 -1.97
C GLY A 83 2.30 5.66 -0.97
N GLU A 84 3.51 5.21 -0.60
CA GLU A 84 4.45 5.97 0.23
C GLU A 84 5.83 6.09 -0.45
N PHE A 85 6.56 4.98 -0.50
CA PHE A 85 7.95 4.93 -0.98
C PHE A 85 8.28 3.53 -1.51
N GLY A 86 8.83 3.48 -2.71
CA GLY A 86 9.19 2.25 -3.42
C GLY A 86 10.53 2.36 -4.13
N TYR A 87 10.98 1.24 -4.71
CA TYR A 87 12.17 1.16 -5.53
C TYR A 87 11.97 0.24 -6.73
N PHE A 88 12.79 0.42 -7.76
CA PHE A 88 13.01 -0.59 -8.80
C PHE A 88 14.43 -0.46 -9.34
N SER A 89 14.84 -1.44 -10.14
CA SER A 89 16.08 -1.43 -10.91
C SER A 89 15.81 -1.95 -12.31
N GLU A 90 16.60 -1.51 -13.28
CA GLU A 90 16.54 -2.04 -14.65
C GLU A 90 17.04 -3.49 -14.71
N GLU A 91 18.07 -3.77 -13.92
CA GLU A 91 18.70 -5.07 -13.82
C GLU A 91 18.35 -5.76 -12.51
N LEU A 92 18.50 -7.09 -12.51
CA LEU A 92 18.36 -7.87 -11.30
C LEU A 92 19.50 -7.52 -10.32
N LEU A 93 19.15 -7.12 -9.10
CA LEU A 93 20.13 -6.83 -8.06
C LEU A 93 20.95 -8.10 -7.75
N LYS A 94 22.26 -8.03 -7.98
CA LYS A 94 23.22 -9.11 -7.70
C LYS A 94 24.34 -8.58 -6.82
N LYS A 95 24.86 -9.45 -5.97
CA LYS A 95 26.07 -9.19 -5.20
C LYS A 95 27.25 -8.91 -6.15
N ASP A 96 28.13 -7.98 -5.75
CA ASP A 96 29.37 -7.59 -6.43
C ASP A 96 29.16 -7.07 -7.88
N ALA A 97 27.95 -6.64 -8.21
CA ALA A 97 27.61 -6.02 -9.48
C ALA A 97 27.10 -4.59 -9.26
N GLU A 98 27.63 -3.64 -10.02
CA GLU A 98 27.10 -2.28 -10.04
C GLU A 98 25.71 -2.28 -10.66
N VAL A 99 24.74 -1.77 -9.89
CA VAL A 99 23.34 -1.69 -10.32
C VAL A 99 22.79 -0.29 -10.10
N GLU A 100 22.00 0.17 -11.05
CA GLU A 100 21.26 1.43 -10.92
C GLU A 100 19.95 1.20 -10.20
N LEU A 101 19.74 1.96 -9.13
CA LEU A 101 18.52 1.96 -8.35
C LEU A 101 17.71 3.21 -8.62
N TYR A 102 16.40 3.03 -8.65
CA TYR A 102 15.43 4.08 -8.80
C TYR A 102 14.53 4.11 -7.57
N PHE A 103 14.36 5.28 -6.96
CA PHE A 103 13.42 5.49 -5.87
C PHE A 103 12.16 6.19 -6.36
N VAL A 104 11.02 5.70 -5.91
CA VAL A 104 9.70 6.20 -6.28
C VAL A 104 9.01 6.70 -5.03
N SER A 105 8.51 7.94 -5.06
CA SER A 105 7.71 8.49 -3.96
C SER A 105 6.35 9.01 -4.42
N TRP A 106 5.34 8.70 -3.61
CA TRP A 106 3.98 9.25 -3.70
C TRP A 106 3.82 10.53 -2.87
N GLU A 107 4.85 10.88 -2.10
CA GLU A 107 4.95 12.10 -1.33
C GLU A 107 5.97 13.03 -1.99
N THR A 108 5.91 14.33 -1.66
CA THR A 108 6.92 15.29 -2.07
C THR A 108 7.96 15.31 -0.95
N ILE A 109 9.05 14.58 -1.15
CA ILE A 109 10.15 14.42 -0.20
C ILE A 109 11.27 15.42 -0.53
N GLN A 110 11.48 15.72 -1.82
CA GLN A 110 12.56 16.61 -2.27
C GLN A 110 13.95 16.15 -1.81
N LEU A 111 14.25 14.86 -1.99
CA LEU A 111 15.57 14.29 -1.68
C LEU A 111 16.68 15.15 -2.31
N ASN A 112 17.56 15.69 -1.45
CA ASN A 112 18.74 16.48 -1.77
C ASN A 112 19.95 15.88 -1.04
N ASN A 113 20.83 15.19 -1.77
CA ASN A 113 22.03 14.53 -1.25
C ASN A 113 21.78 13.60 -0.04
N PRO A 114 20.94 12.57 -0.19
CA PRO A 114 20.63 11.65 0.90
C PRO A 114 21.83 10.81 1.30
N GLU A 115 21.91 10.47 2.58
CA GLU A 115 22.80 9.41 3.07
C GLU A 115 21.98 8.12 3.21
N ILE A 116 22.38 7.06 2.54
CA ILE A 116 21.72 5.76 2.59
C ILE A 116 22.56 4.84 3.46
N ILE A 117 21.99 4.37 4.56
CA ILE A 117 22.60 3.30 5.36
C ILE A 117 22.13 1.97 4.79
N VAL A 118 23.10 1.14 4.42
CA VAL A 118 22.90 -0.21 3.91
C VAL A 118 23.13 -1.18 5.06
N ASP A 119 22.05 -1.79 5.54
CA ASP A 119 22.07 -2.82 6.57
C ASP A 119 22.10 -4.20 5.90
N TYR A 120 23.24 -4.89 6.00
CA TYR A 120 23.43 -6.21 5.42
C TYR A 120 22.92 -7.34 6.35
N PRO A 121 22.58 -8.53 5.79
CA PRO A 121 22.13 -9.68 6.59
C PRO A 121 23.12 -10.14 7.67
N SER A 122 24.43 -9.95 7.45
CA SER A 122 25.48 -10.25 8.43
C SER A 122 25.45 -9.35 9.68
N GLY A 123 24.71 -8.24 9.63
CA GLY A 123 24.78 -7.16 10.62
C GLY A 123 25.82 -6.08 10.28
N LYS A 124 26.59 -6.24 9.20
CA LYS A 124 27.45 -5.17 8.68
C LYS A 124 26.58 -3.99 8.22
N GLN A 125 27.06 -2.78 8.52
CA GLN A 125 26.45 -1.54 8.05
C GLN A 125 27.44 -0.78 7.19
N GLU A 126 26.95 -0.21 6.10
CA GLU A 126 27.71 0.67 5.22
C GLU A 126 26.93 1.95 4.96
N THR A 127 27.64 3.06 4.74
CA THR A 127 27.01 4.33 4.35
C THR A 127 27.32 4.63 2.91
N TRP A 128 26.27 4.70 2.10
CA TRP A 128 26.30 5.05 0.69
C TRP A 128 25.75 6.47 0.51
N LYS A 129 26.51 7.32 -0.20
CA LYS A 129 26.12 8.70 -0.52
C LYS A 129 25.93 8.83 -2.03
N PRO A 130 24.77 8.44 -2.58
CA PRO A 130 24.54 8.49 -4.02
C PRO A 130 24.47 9.92 -4.54
N ASN A 131 24.94 10.09 -5.77
CA ASN A 131 24.47 11.21 -6.58
C ASN A 131 23.05 10.87 -7.05
N ILE A 132 22.11 11.80 -6.82
CA ILE A 132 20.70 11.59 -7.18
C ILE A 132 20.27 12.56 -8.26
N THR A 133 19.46 12.07 -9.20
CA THR A 133 18.86 12.89 -10.25
C THR A 133 17.35 12.72 -10.24
N LEU A 134 16.61 13.82 -10.17
CA LEU A 134 15.15 13.81 -10.27
C LEU A 134 14.73 13.59 -11.73
N ILE A 135 13.94 12.55 -11.98
CA ILE A 135 13.38 12.24 -13.29
C ILE A 135 11.97 12.85 -13.40
N PRO A 136 11.62 13.53 -14.50
CA PRO A 136 10.27 14.04 -14.74
C PRO A 136 9.20 12.95 -14.67
N THR A 137 8.17 13.16 -13.83
CA THR A 137 7.13 12.17 -13.55
C THR A 137 5.80 12.44 -14.26
N ASN A 138 5.69 13.40 -15.19
CA ASN A 138 4.41 13.92 -15.71
C ASN A 138 3.37 12.82 -16.03
N LYS A 139 3.73 11.79 -16.81
CA LYS A 139 2.83 10.67 -17.16
C LYS A 139 2.56 9.71 -15.99
N LEU A 140 3.55 9.52 -15.11
CA LEU A 140 3.44 8.64 -13.93
C LEU A 140 2.59 9.28 -12.82
N LYS A 141 2.64 10.62 -12.70
CA LYS A 141 1.87 11.40 -11.75
C LYS A 141 0.38 11.31 -12.02
N GLU A 142 -0.03 11.41 -13.29
CA GLU A 142 -1.43 11.31 -13.68
C GLU A 142 -2.01 9.91 -13.48
N LYS A 143 -1.26 8.87 -13.87
CA LYS A 143 -1.76 7.50 -13.86
C LYS A 143 -1.65 6.80 -12.50
N HIS A 144 -0.59 7.08 -11.75
CA HIS A 144 -0.23 6.32 -10.56
C HIS A 144 -0.03 7.19 -9.32
N SER A 145 -0.29 8.51 -9.40
CA SER A 145 -0.07 9.47 -8.31
C SER A 145 1.37 9.52 -7.79
N ILE A 146 2.34 9.05 -8.59
CA ILE A 146 3.76 9.14 -8.27
C ILE A 146 4.19 10.61 -8.39
N LYS A 147 4.62 11.21 -7.30
CA LYS A 147 5.01 12.62 -7.27
C LYS A 147 6.45 12.79 -7.72
N GLU A 148 7.35 11.97 -7.19
CA GLU A 148 8.79 12.10 -7.41
C GLU A 148 9.40 10.75 -7.78
N LEU A 149 10.35 10.79 -8.71
CA LEU A 149 11.12 9.65 -9.18
C LEU A 149 12.59 10.05 -9.21
N TYR A 150 13.43 9.29 -8.52
CA TYR A 150 14.84 9.57 -8.40
C TYR A 150 15.66 8.44 -9.01
N ARG A 151 16.64 8.78 -9.82
CA ARG A 151 17.71 7.87 -10.24
C ARG A 151 18.91 8.07 -9.32
N LEU A 152 19.42 6.98 -8.77
CA LEU A 152 20.61 6.98 -7.94
C LEU A 152 21.81 6.58 -8.79
N SER A 153 22.99 7.07 -8.45
CA SER A 153 24.25 6.58 -9.01
C SER A 153 24.38 5.07 -8.79
N PRO A 154 25.08 4.33 -9.67
CA PRO A 154 25.31 2.90 -9.47
C PRO A 154 25.90 2.57 -8.10
N TYR A 155 25.52 1.41 -7.56
CA TYR A 155 26.06 0.87 -6.31
C TYR A 155 26.24 -0.63 -6.42
N SER A 156 27.32 -1.16 -5.81
CA SER A 156 27.60 -2.59 -5.76
C SER A 156 27.39 -3.10 -4.34
N PHE A 157 26.45 -4.03 -4.18
CA PHE A 157 26.16 -4.64 -2.88
C PHE A 157 27.20 -5.71 -2.54
N GLU A 158 27.77 -5.65 -1.34
CA GLU A 158 28.79 -6.61 -0.90
C GLU A 158 28.20 -7.96 -0.44
N GLU A 159 26.90 -8.03 -0.14
CA GLU A 159 26.22 -9.23 0.33
C GLU A 159 24.94 -9.52 -0.47
N SER A 160 24.61 -10.80 -0.56
CA SER A 160 23.32 -11.28 -1.08
C SER A 160 22.33 -11.48 0.07
N GLY A 161 21.04 -11.31 -0.21
CA GLY A 161 19.94 -11.56 0.70
C GLY A 161 19.06 -10.33 0.91
N LYS A 162 18.34 -10.33 2.03
CA LYS A 162 17.45 -9.23 2.41
C LYS A 162 18.26 -8.10 3.04
N ILE A 163 18.53 -7.07 2.25
CA ILE A 163 19.23 -5.85 2.68
C ILE A 163 18.20 -4.79 3.04
N THR A 164 18.44 -4.02 4.10
CA THR A 164 17.60 -2.86 4.41
C THR A 164 18.34 -1.59 4.05
N LEU A 165 17.70 -0.73 3.25
CA LEU A 165 18.19 0.61 2.97
C LEU A 165 17.43 1.60 3.85
N THR A 166 18.17 2.34 4.66
CA THR A 166 17.64 3.46 5.45
C THR A 166 18.09 4.77 4.82
N ILE A 167 17.16 5.47 4.17
CA ILE A 167 17.39 6.77 3.55
C ILE A 167 17.32 7.84 4.65
N LYS A 168 18.41 8.58 4.83
CA LYS A 168 18.51 9.72 5.74
C LYS A 168 18.60 11.00 4.94
N GLU A 169 17.69 11.92 5.22
CA GLU A 169 17.77 13.29 4.75
C GLU A 169 17.59 14.27 5.91
N ASN A 170 18.54 15.21 6.05
CA ASN A 170 18.53 16.31 7.02
C ASN A 170 17.97 15.94 8.40
N LYS A 171 18.67 15.06 9.13
CA LYS A 171 18.40 14.65 10.54
C LYS A 171 16.97 14.17 10.88
N THR A 172 16.02 14.10 9.94
CA THR A 172 14.59 13.98 10.28
C THR A 172 13.81 12.98 9.43
N SER A 173 14.18 12.71 8.17
CA SER A 173 13.47 11.71 7.36
C SER A 173 14.22 10.38 7.34
N HIS A 174 13.58 9.33 7.87
CA HIS A 174 14.06 7.95 7.86
C HIS A 174 13.09 7.06 7.10
N LYS A 175 13.10 7.09 5.76
CA LYS A 175 12.37 6.08 4.98
C LYS A 175 13.23 4.81 4.95
N LYS A 176 12.59 3.66 5.18
CA LYS A 176 13.25 2.35 5.16
C LYS A 176 12.65 1.49 4.08
N ILE A 177 13.49 0.79 3.34
CA ILE A 177 13.05 -0.14 2.31
C ILE A 177 13.87 -1.41 2.36
N ALA A 178 13.20 -2.56 2.31
CA ALA A 178 13.85 -3.85 2.22
C ALA A 178 13.99 -4.24 0.74
N ILE A 179 15.21 -4.52 0.33
CA ILE A 179 15.54 -4.97 -1.01
C ILE A 179 16.07 -6.41 -0.94
N ASN A 180 15.92 -7.16 -2.03
CA ASN A 180 16.46 -8.52 -2.12
C ASN A 180 17.55 -8.57 -3.19
N VAL A 181 18.78 -8.79 -2.77
CA VAL A 181 19.95 -8.92 -3.63
C VAL A 181 20.27 -10.40 -3.81
N LYS A 182 20.50 -10.85 -5.04
CA LYS A 182 20.82 -12.25 -5.32
C LYS A 182 22.31 -12.54 -5.29
#